data_AF-A0A8S0W7Q6-F1
#
_entry.id   AF-A0A8S0W7Q6-F1
#
_cell.length_a   1.000
_cell.length_b   1.000
_cell.length_c   1.000
_cell.angle_alpha   90.00
_cell.angle_beta   90.00
_cell.angle_gamma   90.00
#
_symmetry.space_group_name_H-M   'P 1'
#
loop_
_entity.id
_entity.type
_entity.pdbx_description
1 polymer ?
#
loop_
_entity_poly.entity_id
_entity_poly.type
_entity_poly.pdbx_seq_one_letter_code
_entity_poly.pdbx_strand_id
1 'polypeptide(L)'
;MNSARTEINDLPNDVLSSIFDLIYERSRISVERCVTVAEDDGEREGKQRRVFLLSFHSKTKAVSQVFGDWPNADLKNPTLFPMSVAAVCQPWRDLLRSTSKYWTRIAIDKDLNGLPVLVFNSAEWSLGSGDVAEEKQCVETLTTALLPHLKRCKRVEYALKHATSLPHFADIVSQSPTNLAAIRLEARWQDGRDVHGITLGLALDSAPLNTLHEISITVPMFMSLRGYSFLKVISEARDLELSFTGHSFRYPTEAFSIDDFFEALHFLRTIHHLKFTDVSFHLVDNESWSKSYRRRGDYRNLSVETLSLERIQAPFTAAFFTYLDSDVTSAIFTMCEPPDWIFNREILIHKLHLVNLPAWTDPAVFLYMWTGVELHVQNCSSFNNNTLHWLAQKNDPGAVNLRTLSLEDCSNIMYSGLSHWIEQRIKAYEAQPNDSGGWKRPPVFCQRLRRFDLVGDVVRLSDWEKGWLRENVGEVNIQYYSDESEDLEESEDSEDSEEWDDFEE
;
A
#
# COMPACT_ATOMS: atom_id res chain seq x y z
N MET A 1 -11.49 53.86 39.95
CA MET A 1 -11.80 52.44 39.70
C MET A 1 -10.61 51.84 38.97
N ASN A 2 -9.79 51.06 39.65
CA ASN A 2 -8.70 50.33 39.00
C ASN A 2 -9.34 49.22 38.17
N SER A 3 -9.43 49.41 36.85
CA SER A 3 -9.79 48.35 35.93
C SER A 3 -8.75 47.25 36.12
N ALA A 4 -9.13 46.15 36.77
CA ALA A 4 -8.28 44.99 36.87
C ALA A 4 -7.93 44.57 35.44
N ARG A 5 -6.64 44.61 35.10
CA ARG A 5 -6.17 44.08 33.83
C ARG A 5 -6.32 42.56 33.94
N THR A 6 -7.31 42.01 33.25
CA THR A 6 -7.38 40.58 33.00
C THR A 6 -6.25 40.22 32.06
N GLU A 7 -5.30 39.44 32.55
CA GLU A 7 -4.24 38.88 31.73
C GLU A 7 -4.75 37.62 31.03
N ILE A 8 -4.14 37.26 29.90
CA ILE A 8 -4.52 36.05 29.16
C ILE A 8 -4.33 34.76 29.98
N ASN A 9 -3.47 34.82 30.99
CA ASN A 9 -3.24 33.72 31.94
C ASN A 9 -4.38 33.56 32.96
N ASP A 10 -5.31 34.52 33.05
CA ASP A 10 -6.49 34.44 33.92
C ASP A 10 -7.65 33.66 33.28
N LEU A 11 -7.49 33.22 32.02
CA LEU A 11 -8.49 32.43 31.33
C LEU A 11 -8.60 31.01 31.93
N PRO A 12 -9.83 30.50 32.15
CA PRO A 12 -10.05 29.11 32.52
C PRO A 12 -9.47 28.12 31.49
N ASN A 13 -8.98 26.97 31.96
CA ASN A 13 -8.32 25.95 31.12
C ASN A 13 -9.23 25.37 30.02
N ASP A 14 -10.54 25.31 30.25
CA ASP A 14 -11.55 24.89 29.28
C ASP A 14 -11.69 25.90 28.13
N VAL A 15 -11.60 27.19 28.43
CA VAL A 15 -11.58 28.26 27.43
C VAL A 15 -10.29 28.20 26.62
N LEU A 16 -9.13 28.07 27.28
CA LEU A 16 -7.84 27.91 26.59
C LEU A 16 -7.81 26.65 25.71
N SER A 17 -8.37 25.53 26.18
CA SER A 17 -8.47 24.30 25.39
C SER A 17 -9.31 24.52 24.13
N SER A 18 -10.44 25.22 24.25
CA SER A 18 -11.30 25.53 23.11
C SER A 18 -10.60 26.44 22.08
N ILE A 19 -9.77 27.37 22.55
CA ILE A 19 -8.92 28.21 21.68
C ILE A 19 -7.88 27.34 20.97
N PHE A 20 -7.20 26.43 21.70
CA PHE A 20 -6.20 25.54 21.12
C PHE A 20 -6.81 24.59 20.09
N ASP A 21 -8.04 24.12 20.30
CA ASP A 21 -8.80 23.37 19.31
C ASP A 21 -9.00 24.15 18.02
N LEU A 22 -9.41 25.42 18.11
CA LEU A 22 -9.57 26.28 16.94
C LEU A 22 -8.25 26.53 16.20
N ILE A 23 -7.15 26.75 16.94
CA ILE A 23 -5.81 26.94 16.34
C ILE A 23 -5.36 25.64 15.68
N TYR A 24 -5.55 24.50 16.34
CA TYR A 24 -5.22 23.18 15.81
C TYR A 24 -5.95 22.92 14.49
N GLU A 25 -7.28 23.07 14.45
CA GLU A 25 -8.07 22.87 13.23
C GLU A 25 -7.65 23.82 12.11
N ARG A 26 -7.42 25.11 12.41
CA ARG A 26 -6.93 26.06 11.40
C ARG A 26 -5.53 25.76 10.89
N SER A 27 -4.64 25.27 11.76
CA SER A 27 -3.28 24.90 11.37
C SER A 27 -3.27 23.74 10.38
N ARG A 28 -4.32 22.90 10.36
CA ARG A 28 -4.51 21.85 9.36
C ARG A 28 -4.98 22.39 8.03
N ILE A 29 -5.93 23.33 8.03
CA ILE A 29 -6.56 23.88 6.81
C ILE A 29 -5.62 24.86 6.06
N SER A 30 -4.88 25.69 6.79
CA SER A 30 -4.22 26.86 6.19
C SER A 30 -3.02 26.52 5.29
N VAL A 31 -2.57 25.26 5.28
CA VAL A 31 -1.35 24.86 4.59
C VAL A 31 -1.64 24.17 3.25
N GLU A 32 -2.89 23.79 2.96
CA GLU A 32 -3.33 23.33 1.63
C GLU A 32 -3.23 24.44 0.56
N ARG A 33 -3.14 25.72 0.96
CA ARG A 33 -3.15 26.87 0.04
C ARG A 33 -1.78 27.45 -0.32
N CYS A 34 -0.68 27.02 0.33
CA CYS A 34 0.64 27.66 0.14
C CYS A 34 1.64 26.83 -0.68
N VAL A 35 1.22 25.71 -1.29
CA VAL A 35 2.09 24.92 -2.18
C VAL A 35 1.91 25.41 -3.62
N THR A 36 2.41 26.60 -3.92
CA THR A 36 2.67 27.06 -5.28
C THR A 36 3.94 27.90 -5.28
N VAL A 37 4.95 27.38 -5.97
CA VAL A 37 6.19 28.03 -6.44
C VAL A 37 7.19 28.46 -5.35
N ALA A 38 8.26 27.69 -5.23
CA ALA A 38 9.56 28.19 -4.81
C ALA A 38 10.64 27.49 -5.64
N GLU A 39 11.19 28.20 -6.62
CA GLU A 39 12.39 27.83 -7.35
C GLU A 39 13.61 27.97 -6.44
N ASP A 40 14.53 27.03 -6.58
CA ASP A 40 15.69 26.79 -5.71
C ASP A 40 16.91 27.56 -6.23
N ASP A 41 17.37 28.55 -5.47
CA ASP A 41 18.60 29.31 -5.73
C ASP A 41 19.51 29.32 -4.48
N GLY A 42 20.68 28.68 -4.59
CA GLY A 42 21.93 29.18 -3.99
C GLY A 42 22.43 28.55 -2.68
N GLU A 43 23.49 27.75 -2.80
CA GLU A 43 24.34 27.20 -1.73
C GLU A 43 25.03 28.27 -0.84
N ARG A 44 24.99 28.09 0.49
CA ARG A 44 26.05 28.53 1.41
C ARG A 44 26.20 27.59 2.62
N GLU A 45 27.41 27.07 2.81
CA GLU A 45 27.81 26.23 3.95
C GLU A 45 27.98 27.02 5.25
N GLY A 46 27.36 26.52 6.33
CA GLY A 46 27.62 26.91 7.71
C GLY A 46 27.31 25.77 8.67
N LYS A 47 28.21 25.48 9.61
CA LYS A 47 28.09 24.41 10.64
C LYS A 47 26.79 24.56 11.44
N GLN A 48 25.78 23.79 11.04
CA GLN A 48 24.44 23.81 11.65
C GLN A 48 24.34 22.72 12.73
N ARG A 49 23.79 23.10 13.90
CA ARG A 49 23.39 22.15 14.95
C ARG A 49 22.34 21.21 14.35
N ARG A 50 22.62 19.91 14.41
CA ARG A 50 21.85 18.86 13.74
C ARG A 50 20.65 18.45 14.59
N VAL A 51 19.47 18.74 14.08
CA VAL A 51 18.17 18.29 14.58
C VAL A 51 17.40 17.80 13.35
N PHE A 52 16.61 16.73 13.44
CA PHE A 52 16.14 15.97 12.26
C PHE A 52 14.61 15.88 12.18
N LEU A 53 14.09 15.91 10.95
CA LEU A 53 12.66 15.99 10.66
C LEU A 53 12.24 15.23 9.43
N LEU A 54 10.96 14.86 9.42
CA LEU A 54 10.43 13.70 8.73
C LEU A 54 9.08 14.04 8.10
N SER A 55 8.98 13.99 6.79
CA SER A 55 7.72 14.22 6.09
C SER A 55 7.09 12.91 5.59
N PHE A 56 5.77 12.91 5.36
CA PHE A 56 5.06 11.79 4.74
C PHE A 56 4.24 12.25 3.53
N HIS A 57 4.28 11.42 2.49
CA HIS A 57 3.31 11.40 1.40
C HIS A 57 2.61 10.04 1.41
N SER A 58 1.29 10.03 1.57
CA SER A 58 0.45 8.85 1.33
C SER A 58 -0.15 8.94 -0.07
N LYS A 59 0.07 7.92 -0.92
CA LYS A 59 -0.51 7.85 -2.27
C LYS A 59 -1.90 7.18 -2.33
N THR A 60 -2.59 6.97 -1.21
CA THR A 60 -3.93 6.33 -1.21
C THR A 60 -5.05 7.32 -0.91
N LYS A 61 -5.76 7.75 -1.97
CA LYS A 61 -6.84 8.77 -1.93
C LYS A 61 -8.05 8.44 -1.04
N ALA A 62 -8.25 7.20 -0.61
CA ALA A 62 -9.48 6.79 0.08
C ALA A 62 -9.43 6.87 1.62
N VAL A 63 -8.25 6.82 2.24
CA VAL A 63 -8.10 6.86 3.72
C VAL A 63 -7.65 8.25 4.23
N SER A 64 -7.24 9.14 3.32
CA SER A 64 -6.79 10.51 3.61
C SER A 64 -7.90 11.42 4.19
N GLN A 65 -9.19 11.13 3.96
CA GLN A 65 -10.28 12.03 4.37
C GLN A 65 -10.51 12.16 5.88
N VAL A 66 -10.09 11.20 6.70
CA VAL A 66 -10.29 11.29 8.17
C VAL A 66 -9.06 11.87 8.89
N PHE A 67 -7.88 11.75 8.27
CA PHE A 67 -6.64 12.31 8.76
C PHE A 67 -6.00 13.14 7.65
N GLY A 68 -6.61 14.28 7.32
CA GLY A 68 -6.11 15.22 6.31
C GLY A 68 -4.59 15.32 6.34
N ASP A 69 -3.99 15.00 5.19
CA ASP A 69 -2.56 14.96 4.96
C ASP A 69 -1.96 16.33 5.29
N TRP A 70 -0.88 16.31 6.04
CA TRP A 70 -0.16 17.53 6.34
C TRP A 70 0.83 17.81 5.20
N PRO A 71 0.87 19.03 4.66
CA PRO A 71 1.88 19.41 3.66
C PRO A 71 3.29 19.41 4.26
N ASN A 72 4.29 19.31 3.37
CA ASN A 72 5.75 19.32 3.61
C ASN A 72 6.28 20.64 4.24
N ALA A 73 5.59 21.19 5.25
CA ALA A 73 6.12 22.28 6.05
C ALA A 73 7.31 21.77 6.86
N ASP A 74 8.37 22.59 6.98
CA ASP A 74 9.49 22.29 7.86
C ASP A 74 8.98 22.15 9.30
N LEU A 75 8.88 20.90 9.77
CA LEU A 75 8.34 20.53 11.07
C LEU A 75 9.16 21.10 12.26
N LYS A 76 10.28 21.80 11.98
CA LYS A 76 11.20 22.43 12.94
C LYS A 76 10.76 23.83 13.22
N ASN A 77 9.92 24.38 12.35
CA ASN A 77 9.50 25.73 12.44
C ASN A 77 8.76 25.90 13.76
N PRO A 78 9.34 26.64 14.73
CA PRO A 78 8.74 26.82 16.05
C PRO A 78 7.43 27.62 15.95
N THR A 79 7.11 28.18 14.78
CA THR A 79 5.81 28.83 14.52
C THR A 79 4.69 27.82 14.27
N LEU A 80 4.98 26.54 14.06
CA LEU A 80 3.96 25.51 13.88
C LEU A 80 3.32 25.12 15.20
N PHE A 81 2.01 24.85 15.16
CA PHE A 81 1.28 24.24 16.27
C PHE A 81 1.76 22.79 16.48
N PRO A 82 1.90 22.29 17.73
CA PRO A 82 1.61 22.98 19.00
C PRO A 82 2.77 23.84 19.54
N MET A 83 3.95 23.82 18.91
CA MET A 83 5.17 24.43 19.45
C MET A 83 5.05 25.95 19.63
N SER A 84 4.44 26.65 18.68
CA SER A 84 4.22 28.09 18.78
C SER A 84 3.38 28.50 19.98
N VAL A 85 2.34 27.72 20.27
CA VAL A 85 1.44 27.94 21.41
C VAL A 85 2.10 27.50 22.71
N ALA A 86 2.84 26.39 22.70
CA ALA A 86 3.60 25.89 23.86
C ALA A 86 4.79 26.79 24.25
N ALA A 87 5.24 27.67 23.35
CA ALA A 87 6.29 28.64 23.60
C ALA A 87 5.79 29.90 24.33
N VAL A 88 4.48 30.15 24.37
CA VAL A 88 3.90 31.38 24.96
C VAL A 88 4.13 31.45 26.47
N CYS A 89 3.70 30.44 27.23
CA CYS A 89 3.92 30.39 28.68
C CYS A 89 3.84 28.94 29.20
N GLN A 90 4.31 28.73 30.44
CA GLN A 90 4.35 27.40 31.07
C GLN A 90 2.95 26.77 31.26
N PRO A 91 1.91 27.49 31.73
CA PRO A 91 0.55 26.94 31.82
C PRO A 91 -0.01 26.44 30.49
N TRP A 92 0.20 27.18 29.38
CA TRP A 92 -0.25 26.78 28.06
C TRP A 92 0.45 25.50 27.60
N ARG A 93 1.77 25.42 27.82
CA ARG A 93 2.56 24.22 27.55
C ARG A 93 2.06 23.01 28.34
N ASP A 94 1.77 23.18 29.63
CA ASP A 94 1.30 22.10 30.48
C ASP A 94 -0.11 21.62 30.09
N LEU A 95 -0.99 22.55 29.70
CA LEU A 95 -2.31 22.23 29.17
C LEU A 95 -2.24 21.52 27.80
N LEU A 96 -1.35 21.96 26.92
CA LEU A 96 -1.11 21.26 25.67
C LEU A 96 -0.56 19.86 25.94
N ARG A 97 0.44 19.70 26.83
CA ARG A 97 1.06 18.41 27.19
C ARG A 97 0.08 17.41 27.78
N SER A 98 -0.90 17.88 28.55
CA SER A 98 -1.94 17.01 29.13
C SER A 98 -2.94 16.51 28.10
N THR A 99 -2.99 17.15 26.92
CA THR A 99 -3.97 16.85 25.88
C THR A 99 -3.29 16.21 24.65
N SER A 100 -3.33 14.89 24.55
CA SER A 100 -2.64 14.12 23.50
C SER A 100 -3.07 14.49 22.07
N LYS A 101 -4.29 15.02 21.88
CA LYS A 101 -4.81 15.39 20.55
C LYS A 101 -4.01 16.50 19.86
N TYR A 102 -3.29 17.33 20.61
CA TYR A 102 -2.50 18.44 20.04
C TYR A 102 -1.11 18.03 19.58
N TRP A 103 -0.63 16.86 20.00
CA TRP A 103 0.71 16.36 19.73
C TRP A 103 0.68 15.28 18.65
N THR A 104 0.02 15.54 17.53
CA THR A 104 -0.04 14.58 16.42
C THR A 104 1.26 14.47 15.62
N ARG A 105 2.24 15.34 15.91
CA ARG A 105 3.54 15.42 15.24
C ARG A 105 4.65 15.50 16.28
N ILE A 106 5.70 14.72 16.08
CA ILE A 106 6.86 14.71 16.97
C ILE A 106 8.11 14.78 16.13
N ALA A 107 8.72 15.96 16.16
CA ALA A 107 10.11 16.13 15.84
C ALA A 107 10.93 15.65 17.05
N ILE A 108 11.57 14.48 16.98
CA ILE A 108 12.50 14.11 18.05
C ILE A 108 13.80 14.91 17.84
N ASP A 109 13.90 16.02 18.58
CA ASP A 109 15.18 16.53 19.05
C ASP A 109 15.53 15.82 20.37
N LYS A 110 16.83 15.71 20.68
CA LYS A 110 17.48 14.71 21.54
C LYS A 110 17.03 14.63 23.02
N ASP A 111 15.98 15.33 23.44
CA ASP A 111 15.46 15.38 24.82
C ASP A 111 13.92 15.49 24.85
N LEU A 112 13.15 14.39 24.97
CA LEU A 112 11.68 14.51 25.11
C LEU A 112 11.01 13.47 26.01
N ASN A 113 10.10 14.01 26.85
CA ASN A 113 9.11 13.33 27.68
C ASN A 113 7.70 13.55 27.10
N GLY A 114 7.01 12.46 26.72
CA GLY A 114 5.55 12.35 26.69
C GLY A 114 4.85 12.63 25.35
N LEU A 115 4.52 11.59 24.58
CA LEU A 115 4.32 11.69 23.13
C LEU A 115 3.27 10.70 22.55
N PRO A 116 2.37 11.08 21.60
CA PRO A 116 1.27 10.21 21.11
C PRO A 116 1.35 9.63 19.66
N VAL A 117 2.23 10.09 18.77
CA VAL A 117 2.45 9.47 17.43
C VAL A 117 3.90 9.69 17.00
N LEU A 118 4.69 8.63 16.81
CA LEU A 118 6.05 8.76 16.31
C LEU A 118 6.18 8.27 14.87
N VAL A 119 6.79 9.12 14.07
CA VAL A 119 7.27 8.87 12.72
C VAL A 119 8.78 9.00 12.77
N PHE A 120 9.52 8.10 12.13
CA PHE A 120 10.95 8.19 11.82
C PHE A 120 11.18 7.87 10.34
N ASN A 121 11.79 8.77 9.58
CA ASN A 121 12.10 8.60 8.14
C ASN A 121 13.55 9.04 7.84
N SER A 122 14.48 8.09 7.70
CA SER A 122 15.86 8.39 7.33
C SER A 122 16.08 8.41 5.81
N ALA A 123 15.10 8.02 5.00
CA ALA A 123 15.25 7.92 3.54
C ALA A 123 15.45 9.29 2.85
N GLU A 124 15.06 10.38 3.51
CA GLU A 124 15.26 11.76 3.06
C GLU A 124 16.64 12.34 3.46
N TRP A 125 17.52 11.56 4.10
CA TRP A 125 18.88 12.00 4.44
C TRP A 125 19.74 12.14 3.17
N SER A 126 19.62 13.29 2.51
CA SER A 126 20.30 13.63 1.25
C SER A 126 21.75 14.07 1.41
N LEU A 127 22.35 14.03 2.62
CA LEU A 127 23.66 14.60 2.88
C LEU A 127 24.66 13.58 3.46
N GLY A 128 25.43 12.98 2.55
CA GLY A 128 26.73 12.36 2.82
C GLY A 128 26.67 10.88 3.21
N SER A 129 27.15 10.01 2.32
CA SER A 129 27.62 8.63 2.56
C SER A 129 27.02 7.89 3.77
N GLY A 130 25.69 7.85 3.90
CA GLY A 130 24.99 7.38 5.10
C GLY A 130 25.51 6.02 5.56
N ASP A 131 26.33 6.06 6.61
CA ASP A 131 26.95 4.91 7.25
C ASP A 131 25.85 4.15 8.01
N VAL A 132 25.76 2.85 7.77
CA VAL A 132 24.83 1.94 8.47
C VAL A 132 24.99 2.08 9.97
N ALA A 133 26.22 2.28 10.46
CA ALA A 133 26.50 2.44 11.88
C ALA A 133 25.87 3.72 12.47
N GLU A 134 25.90 4.84 11.73
CA GLU A 134 25.28 6.09 12.17
C GLU A 134 23.75 5.99 12.20
N GLU A 135 23.14 5.41 11.15
CA GLU A 135 21.69 5.20 11.12
C GLU A 135 21.24 4.28 12.25
N LYS A 136 21.93 3.16 12.45
CA LYS A 136 21.66 2.22 13.54
C LYS A 136 21.77 2.87 14.91
N GLN A 137 22.85 3.61 15.18
CA GLN A 137 23.02 4.30 16.46
C GLN A 137 21.91 5.34 16.69
N CYS A 138 21.49 6.04 15.64
CA CYS A 138 20.39 6.99 15.70
C CYS A 138 19.08 6.27 16.06
N VAL A 139 18.74 5.20 15.35
CA VAL A 139 17.51 4.42 15.59
C VAL A 139 17.51 3.79 16.98
N GLU A 140 18.63 3.25 17.46
CA GLU A 140 18.75 2.73 18.82
C GLU A 140 18.49 3.81 19.88
N THR A 141 19.07 5.00 19.70
CA THR A 141 18.86 6.15 20.60
C THR A 141 17.39 6.58 20.62
N LEU A 142 16.77 6.68 19.44
CA LEU A 142 15.37 7.09 19.29
C LEU A 142 14.41 6.05 19.85
N THR A 143 14.66 4.77 19.57
CA THR A 143 13.85 3.66 20.08
C THR A 143 13.92 3.65 21.60
N THR A 144 15.11 3.77 22.19
CA THR A 144 15.30 3.83 23.64
C THR A 144 14.52 4.99 24.27
N ALA A 145 14.55 6.17 23.66
CA ALA A 145 13.78 7.33 24.12
C ALA A 145 12.25 7.16 23.95
N LEU A 146 11.82 6.39 22.94
CA LEU A 146 10.42 6.14 22.66
C LEU A 146 9.79 5.10 23.59
N LEU A 147 10.54 4.08 24.02
CA LEU A 147 10.02 2.94 24.81
C LEU A 147 9.09 3.37 25.97
N PRO A 148 9.44 4.36 26.83
CA PRO A 148 8.58 4.78 27.94
C PRO A 148 7.24 5.42 27.51
N HIS A 149 7.11 5.78 26.23
CA HIS A 149 5.96 6.49 25.67
C HIS A 149 5.12 5.64 24.72
N LEU A 150 5.53 4.41 24.39
CA LEU A 150 4.81 3.54 23.46
C LEU A 150 3.35 3.29 23.84
N LYS A 151 3.04 3.22 25.15
CA LYS A 151 1.65 3.06 25.63
C LYS A 151 0.72 4.21 25.24
N ARG A 152 1.28 5.39 24.95
CA ARG A 152 0.56 6.58 24.50
C ARG A 152 0.49 6.66 22.98
N CYS A 153 1.28 5.86 22.27
CA CYS A 153 1.39 5.93 20.83
C CYS A 153 0.23 5.20 20.15
N LYS A 154 -0.36 5.83 19.13
CA LYS A 154 -1.33 5.19 18.24
C LYS A 154 -0.69 4.57 17.00
N ARG A 155 0.43 5.11 16.56
CA ARG A 155 1.16 4.65 15.39
C ARG A 155 2.65 4.82 15.60
N VAL A 156 3.42 3.82 15.17
CA VAL A 156 4.88 3.81 15.19
C VAL A 156 5.35 3.48 13.78
N GLU A 157 6.11 4.38 13.18
CA GLU A 157 6.60 4.21 11.81
C GLU A 157 8.10 4.50 11.72
N TYR A 158 8.86 3.56 11.16
CA TYR A 158 10.26 3.67 10.80
C TYR A 158 10.38 3.39 9.30
N ALA A 159 10.75 4.40 8.52
CA ALA A 159 11.06 4.32 7.10
C ALA A 159 12.57 4.55 6.94
N LEU A 160 13.33 3.46 6.93
CA LEU A 160 14.78 3.49 6.96
C LEU A 160 15.42 3.24 5.60
N LYS A 161 16.70 3.57 5.50
CA LYS A 161 17.51 3.19 4.34
C LYS A 161 17.96 1.74 4.46
N HIS A 162 18.39 1.30 5.65
CA HIS A 162 18.94 -0.03 5.89
C HIS A 162 18.06 -0.88 6.80
N ALA A 163 17.78 -2.13 6.40
CA ALA A 163 16.98 -3.06 7.17
C ALA A 163 17.63 -3.45 8.51
N THR A 164 18.98 -3.49 8.54
CA THR A 164 19.74 -3.76 9.77
C THR A 164 19.66 -2.65 10.82
N SER A 165 19.22 -1.45 10.43
CA SER A 165 19.01 -0.33 11.34
C SER A 165 17.61 -0.33 11.97
N LEU A 166 16.67 -1.16 11.48
CA LEU A 166 15.30 -1.17 12.01
C LEU A 166 15.29 -1.61 13.48
N PRO A 167 14.45 -1.02 14.33
CA PRO A 167 14.31 -1.47 15.70
C PRO A 167 13.75 -2.89 15.72
N HIS A 168 14.12 -3.67 16.73
CA HIS A 168 13.52 -4.98 16.91
C HIS A 168 12.04 -4.81 17.25
N PHE A 169 11.19 -5.52 16.50
CA PHE A 169 9.75 -5.49 16.72
C PHE A 169 9.36 -5.88 18.15
N ALA A 170 10.08 -6.84 18.74
CA ALA A 170 9.89 -7.28 20.12
C ALA A 170 10.08 -6.13 21.13
N ASP A 171 11.01 -5.20 20.89
CA ASP A 171 11.24 -4.07 21.80
C ASP A 171 10.01 -3.15 21.86
N ILE A 172 9.39 -2.91 20.69
CA ILE A 172 8.19 -2.08 20.57
C ILE A 172 7.00 -2.74 21.27
N VAL A 173 6.79 -4.04 21.06
CA VAL A 173 5.62 -4.72 21.60
C VAL A 173 5.77 -5.12 23.08
N SER A 174 7.00 -5.30 23.56
CA SER A 174 7.28 -5.65 24.98
C SER A 174 6.65 -4.67 25.97
N GLN A 175 6.43 -3.41 25.57
CA GLN A 175 5.85 -2.38 26.42
C GLN A 175 4.32 -2.47 26.57
N SER A 176 3.67 -3.50 26.00
CA SER A 176 2.22 -3.70 26.02
C SER A 176 1.44 -2.43 25.62
N PRO A 177 1.63 -1.92 24.40
CA PRO A 177 1.04 -0.65 24.00
C PRO A 177 -0.45 -0.82 23.68
N THR A 178 -1.32 -0.55 24.67
CA THR A 178 -2.78 -0.78 24.57
C THR A 178 -3.51 0.11 23.56
N ASN A 179 -2.87 1.17 23.06
CA ASN A 179 -3.46 2.13 22.13
C ASN A 179 -2.86 2.05 20.72
N LEU A 180 -1.88 1.16 20.51
CA LEU A 180 -1.15 1.09 19.26
C LEU A 180 -2.01 0.42 18.20
N ALA A 181 -2.23 1.16 17.12
CA ALA A 181 -3.14 0.81 16.05
C ALA A 181 -2.41 0.41 14.76
N ALA A 182 -1.22 0.98 14.54
CA ALA A 182 -0.38 0.69 13.38
C ALA A 182 1.11 0.62 13.74
N ILE A 183 1.81 -0.37 13.21
CA ILE A 183 3.28 -0.48 13.26
C ILE A 183 3.79 -0.63 11.83
N ARG A 184 4.70 0.25 11.40
CA ARG A 184 5.32 0.18 10.08
C ARG A 184 6.84 0.28 10.21
N LEU A 185 7.56 -0.79 9.91
CA LEU A 185 9.02 -0.91 10.00
C LEU A 185 9.53 -1.30 8.62
N GLU A 186 9.77 -0.30 7.78
CA GLU A 186 10.12 -0.44 6.38
C GLU A 186 11.56 0.01 6.15
N ALA A 187 12.26 -0.70 5.27
CA ALA A 187 13.61 -0.34 4.87
C ALA A 187 13.76 -0.44 3.36
N ARG A 188 14.47 0.54 2.77
CA ARG A 188 14.72 0.58 1.33
C ARG A 188 15.69 -0.51 0.87
N TRP A 189 16.71 -0.81 1.67
CA TRP A 189 17.75 -1.77 1.35
C TRP A 189 17.80 -2.91 2.36
N GLN A 190 17.89 -4.12 1.82
CA GLN A 190 18.02 -5.36 2.57
C GLN A 190 19.51 -5.71 2.67
N ASP A 191 20.20 -5.07 3.59
CA ASP A 191 21.65 -5.14 3.74
C ASP A 191 22.13 -6.20 4.75
N GLY A 192 21.22 -6.80 5.50
CA GLY A 192 21.52 -7.82 6.50
C GLY A 192 21.29 -9.24 6.01
N ARG A 193 22.33 -10.09 6.03
CA ARG A 193 22.17 -11.56 6.03
C ARG A 193 21.91 -12.11 7.44
N ASP A 194 22.18 -11.33 8.48
CA ASP A 194 22.23 -11.77 9.87
C ASP A 194 21.23 -11.00 10.77
N VAL A 195 19.93 -11.05 10.46
CA VAL A 195 18.91 -10.71 11.49
C VAL A 195 18.79 -11.84 12.54
N HIS A 196 19.58 -12.91 12.38
CA HIS A 196 19.55 -14.11 13.20
C HIS A 196 20.66 -14.11 14.24
N GLY A 197 20.29 -13.67 15.45
CA GLY A 197 21.17 -13.87 16.60
C GLY A 197 20.50 -13.69 17.95
N ILE A 198 19.35 -13.02 18.02
CA ILE A 198 18.75 -12.71 19.31
C ILE A 198 17.38 -13.36 19.43
N THR A 199 17.38 -14.63 19.84
CA THR A 199 16.22 -15.28 20.45
C THR A 199 16.01 -14.64 21.83
N LEU A 200 15.42 -13.44 21.87
CA LEU A 200 15.02 -12.82 23.12
C LEU A 200 13.90 -13.67 23.72
N GLY A 201 14.18 -14.40 24.80
CA GLY A 201 13.19 -15.14 25.58
C GLY A 201 12.22 -14.23 26.33
N LEU A 202 11.72 -13.17 25.69
CA LEU A 202 10.73 -12.27 26.26
C LEU A 202 9.39 -12.98 26.26
N ALA A 203 8.97 -13.40 27.45
CA ALA A 203 7.58 -13.71 27.71
C ALA A 203 6.79 -12.41 27.54
N LEU A 204 6.14 -12.25 26.38
CA LEU A 204 5.16 -11.20 26.20
C LEU A 204 3.97 -11.52 27.11
N ASP A 205 3.83 -10.74 28.17
CA ASP A 205 2.61 -10.72 28.98
C ASP A 205 1.42 -10.54 28.02
N SER A 206 0.41 -11.39 28.18
CA SER A 206 -0.65 -11.66 27.20
C SER A 206 -1.67 -10.52 27.05
N ALA A 207 -1.27 -9.26 27.21
CA ALA A 207 -2.14 -8.13 26.99
C ALA A 207 -2.60 -8.14 25.52
N PRO A 208 -3.91 -8.19 25.25
CA PRO A 208 -4.41 -8.26 23.89
C PRO A 208 -4.18 -6.93 23.17
N LEU A 209 -3.69 -6.99 21.92
CA LEU A 209 -3.44 -5.83 21.07
C LEU A 209 -4.66 -5.53 20.20
N ASN A 210 -5.82 -5.37 20.83
CA ASN A 210 -7.11 -5.25 20.15
C ASN A 210 -7.23 -4.02 19.22
N THR A 211 -6.39 -3.01 19.40
CA THR A 211 -6.38 -1.80 18.57
C THR A 211 -5.50 -1.95 17.34
N LEU A 212 -4.55 -2.89 17.34
CA LEU A 212 -3.56 -3.08 16.29
C LEU A 212 -4.25 -3.74 15.09
N HIS A 213 -4.41 -2.97 14.03
CA HIS A 213 -5.02 -3.43 12.78
C HIS A 213 -4.05 -3.28 11.60
N GLU A 214 -2.89 -2.65 11.76
CA GLU A 214 -1.94 -2.49 10.67
C GLU A 214 -0.51 -2.86 11.09
N ILE A 215 0.12 -3.75 10.33
CA ILE A 215 1.52 -4.16 10.50
C ILE A 215 2.21 -4.15 9.13
N SER A 216 3.21 -3.31 8.94
CA SER A 216 4.12 -3.38 7.78
C SER A 216 5.52 -3.68 8.28
N ILE A 217 6.10 -4.81 7.90
CA ILE A 217 7.43 -5.26 8.37
C ILE A 217 8.15 -6.06 7.29
N THR A 218 9.45 -6.27 7.46
CA THR A 218 10.19 -7.19 6.57
C THR A 218 9.91 -8.65 6.93
N VAL A 219 10.07 -9.56 5.96
CA VAL A 219 9.89 -11.00 6.19
C VAL A 219 10.80 -11.53 7.31
N PRO A 220 12.12 -11.23 7.36
CA PRO A 220 12.97 -11.71 8.46
C PRO A 220 12.49 -11.25 9.84
N MET A 221 11.97 -10.01 9.92
CA MET A 221 11.43 -9.47 11.16
C MET A 221 10.17 -10.22 11.57
N PHE A 222 9.26 -10.52 10.65
CA PHE A 222 8.10 -11.36 10.94
C PHE A 222 8.52 -12.76 11.40
N MET A 223 9.51 -13.35 10.76
CA MET A 223 10.02 -14.67 11.13
C MET A 223 10.69 -14.68 12.50
N SER A 224 11.27 -13.56 12.93
CA SER A 224 11.76 -13.42 14.30
C SER A 224 10.64 -13.49 15.36
N LEU A 225 9.37 -13.34 14.96
CA LEU A 225 8.20 -13.46 15.82
C LEU A 225 7.66 -14.90 15.88
N ARG A 226 8.22 -15.81 15.10
CA ARG A 226 7.88 -17.23 15.16
C ARG A 226 8.28 -17.81 16.52
N GLY A 227 7.34 -18.48 17.18
CA GLY A 227 7.54 -19.07 18.51
C GLY A 227 7.09 -18.20 19.69
N TYR A 228 6.68 -16.95 19.43
CA TYR A 228 6.17 -16.07 20.47
C TYR A 228 4.65 -16.20 20.59
N SER A 229 4.12 -15.96 21.79
CA SER A 229 2.68 -15.76 22.02
C SER A 229 2.11 -14.60 21.19
N PHE A 230 2.99 -13.76 20.63
CA PHE A 230 2.64 -12.62 19.80
C PHE A 230 1.79 -12.97 18.57
N LEU A 231 2.17 -13.99 17.77
CA LEU A 231 1.36 -14.38 16.60
C LEU A 231 -0.06 -14.79 17.01
N LYS A 232 -0.21 -15.39 18.20
CA LYS A 232 -1.51 -15.69 18.78
C LYS A 232 -2.27 -14.41 19.15
N VAL A 233 -1.61 -13.43 19.74
CA VAL A 233 -2.24 -12.13 20.06
C VAL A 233 -2.68 -11.39 18.79
N ILE A 234 -1.85 -11.35 17.74
CA ILE A 234 -2.25 -10.73 16.47
C ILE A 234 -3.37 -11.52 15.78
N SER A 235 -3.39 -12.85 15.90
CA SER A 235 -4.46 -13.66 15.29
C SER A 235 -5.86 -13.33 15.83
N GLU A 236 -5.93 -12.64 16.97
CA GLU A 236 -7.19 -12.15 17.56
C GLU A 236 -7.56 -10.73 17.10
N ALA A 237 -6.66 -10.04 16.39
CA ALA A 237 -6.91 -8.72 15.82
C ALA A 237 -8.00 -8.79 14.74
N ARG A 238 -8.88 -7.80 14.74
CA ARG A 238 -9.89 -7.62 13.69
C ARG A 238 -9.33 -6.72 12.60
N ASP A 239 -9.75 -6.98 11.38
CA ASP A 239 -9.43 -6.14 10.22
C ASP A 239 -7.92 -5.95 10.03
N LEU A 240 -7.14 -7.02 10.29
CA LEU A 240 -5.68 -6.97 10.21
C LEU A 240 -5.22 -6.75 8.76
N GLU A 241 -4.49 -5.65 8.58
CA GLU A 241 -3.68 -5.34 7.41
C GLU A 241 -2.23 -5.71 7.69
N LEU A 242 -1.68 -6.61 6.86
CA LEU A 242 -0.33 -7.11 6.99
C LEU A 242 0.42 -6.88 5.69
N SER A 243 1.54 -6.16 5.75
CA SER A 243 2.37 -5.81 4.61
C SER A 243 3.80 -6.32 4.80
N PHE A 244 4.32 -6.98 3.77
CA PHE A 244 5.69 -7.47 3.71
C PHE A 244 6.46 -6.78 2.61
N THR A 245 7.63 -6.24 2.94
CA THR A 245 8.47 -5.52 1.98
C THR A 245 9.87 -6.12 1.91
N GLY A 246 10.38 -6.22 0.67
CA GLY A 246 11.79 -6.45 0.35
C GLY A 246 12.36 -7.71 0.96
N HIS A 247 12.13 -8.87 0.36
CA HIS A 247 12.82 -10.09 0.79
C HIS A 247 13.07 -11.03 -0.38
N SER A 248 14.21 -11.71 -0.36
CA SER A 248 14.60 -12.65 -1.39
C SER A 248 14.93 -13.96 -0.73
N PHE A 249 13.99 -14.91 -0.81
CA PHE A 249 14.14 -16.23 -0.22
C PHE A 249 15.13 -17.06 -1.07
N ARG A 250 16.23 -17.49 -0.47
CA ARG A 250 17.26 -18.35 -1.08
C ARG A 250 17.31 -19.71 -0.40
N TYR A 251 16.69 -20.69 -1.04
CA TYR A 251 16.75 -22.08 -0.57
C TYR A 251 18.10 -22.73 -0.95
N PRO A 252 18.75 -23.55 -0.10
CA PRO A 252 18.48 -23.89 1.31
C PRO A 252 19.31 -23.06 2.30
N THR A 253 19.80 -21.88 1.92
CA THR A 253 20.88 -21.17 2.63
C THR A 253 20.42 -20.27 3.78
N GLU A 254 19.12 -20.13 3.99
CA GLU A 254 18.54 -19.20 4.96
C GLU A 254 18.14 -19.89 6.27
N ALA A 255 18.07 -19.13 7.37
CA ALA A 255 17.72 -19.72 8.66
C ALA A 255 16.23 -20.07 8.78
N PHE A 256 15.40 -19.63 7.84
CA PHE A 256 14.04 -20.09 7.68
C PHE A 256 13.74 -20.33 6.21
N SER A 257 12.87 -21.30 5.95
CA SER A 257 12.37 -21.61 4.61
C SER A 257 11.09 -20.82 4.31
N ILE A 258 10.72 -20.74 3.03
CA ILE A 258 9.43 -20.19 2.61
C ILE A 258 8.24 -20.93 3.26
N ASP A 259 8.44 -22.23 3.48
CA ASP A 259 7.52 -23.10 4.18
C ASP A 259 7.33 -22.68 5.65
N ASP A 260 8.41 -22.33 6.34
CA ASP A 260 8.35 -21.79 7.71
C ASP A 260 7.60 -20.46 7.75
N PHE A 261 7.78 -19.63 6.71
CA PHE A 261 7.08 -18.36 6.56
C PHE A 261 5.58 -18.53 6.37
N PHE A 262 5.15 -19.43 5.49
CA PHE A 262 3.73 -19.70 5.31
C PHE A 262 3.10 -20.42 6.51
N GLU A 263 3.85 -21.27 7.20
CA GLU A 263 3.40 -21.82 8.48
C GLU A 263 3.18 -20.71 9.53
N ALA A 264 4.10 -19.74 9.62
CA ALA A 264 3.94 -18.58 10.49
C ALA A 264 2.71 -17.73 10.11
N LEU A 265 2.48 -17.48 8.82
CA LEU A 265 1.29 -16.78 8.33
C LEU A 265 -0.02 -17.50 8.66
N HIS A 266 -0.03 -18.83 8.56
CA HIS A 266 -1.21 -19.63 8.85
C HIS A 266 -1.70 -19.47 10.31
N PHE A 267 -0.81 -19.12 11.26
CA PHE A 267 -1.24 -18.84 12.64
C PHE A 267 -2.19 -17.66 12.77
N LEU A 268 -2.17 -16.71 11.82
CA LEU A 268 -3.03 -15.53 11.86
C LEU A 268 -4.49 -15.86 11.50
N ARG A 269 -4.74 -16.97 10.81
CA ARG A 269 -6.05 -17.48 10.34
C ARG A 269 -6.82 -16.53 9.42
N THR A 270 -7.07 -15.30 9.82
CA THR A 270 -7.84 -14.30 9.08
C THR A 270 -7.03 -13.03 8.92
N ILE A 271 -6.83 -12.60 7.68
CA ILE A 271 -6.16 -11.35 7.33
C ILE A 271 -7.10 -10.58 6.41
N HIS A 272 -7.44 -9.34 6.77
CA HIS A 272 -8.33 -8.51 5.96
C HIS A 272 -7.61 -8.02 4.71
N HIS A 273 -6.38 -7.53 4.86
CA HIS A 273 -5.56 -7.11 3.73
C HIS A 273 -4.14 -7.67 3.86
N LEU A 274 -3.71 -8.48 2.91
CA LEU A 274 -2.37 -9.03 2.84
C LEU A 274 -1.63 -8.43 1.65
N LYS A 275 -0.55 -7.70 1.92
CA LYS A 275 0.29 -7.05 0.91
C LYS A 275 1.69 -7.66 0.88
N PHE A 276 2.18 -7.94 -0.32
CA PHE A 276 3.57 -8.28 -0.58
C PHE A 276 4.15 -7.32 -1.60
N THR A 277 5.32 -6.75 -1.32
CA THR A 277 6.03 -5.83 -2.21
C THR A 277 7.50 -6.25 -2.30
N ASP A 278 8.00 -6.44 -3.53
CA ASP A 278 9.40 -6.79 -3.80
C ASP A 278 9.86 -8.06 -3.07
N VAL A 279 8.99 -9.08 -3.05
CA VAL A 279 9.31 -10.40 -2.51
C VAL A 279 9.64 -11.35 -3.65
N SER A 280 10.83 -11.94 -3.57
CA SER A 280 11.37 -12.90 -4.55
C SER A 280 11.67 -14.24 -3.89
N PHE A 281 11.61 -15.30 -4.68
CA PHE A 281 12.01 -16.64 -4.25
C PHE A 281 12.90 -17.26 -5.33
N HIS A 282 14.14 -17.53 -4.97
CA HIS A 282 15.11 -18.14 -5.86
C HIS A 282 15.15 -19.65 -5.64
N LEU A 283 14.58 -20.38 -6.59
CA LEU A 283 14.70 -21.83 -6.66
C LEU A 283 16.08 -22.22 -7.21
N VAL A 284 16.84 -22.99 -6.43
CA VAL A 284 18.12 -23.56 -6.88
C VAL A 284 17.90 -24.84 -7.70
N ASP A 285 16.77 -25.54 -7.52
CA ASP A 285 16.41 -26.74 -8.27
C ASP A 285 14.89 -26.96 -8.30
N ASN A 286 14.30 -26.89 -9.50
CA ASN A 286 12.86 -27.07 -9.72
C ASN A 286 12.36 -28.49 -9.42
N GLU A 287 13.22 -29.52 -9.53
CA GLU A 287 12.78 -30.91 -9.36
C GLU A 287 12.47 -31.24 -7.90
N SER A 288 13.30 -30.72 -6.98
CA SER A 288 13.15 -30.94 -5.54
C SER A 288 11.85 -30.34 -5.01
N TRP A 289 11.47 -29.18 -5.55
CA TRP A 289 10.34 -28.39 -5.07
C TRP A 289 8.99 -29.05 -5.32
N SER A 290 8.81 -29.68 -6.48
CA SER A 290 7.56 -30.41 -6.81
C SER A 290 7.25 -31.58 -5.86
N LYS A 291 8.29 -32.18 -5.24
CA LYS A 291 8.15 -33.35 -4.37
C LYS A 291 7.81 -33.01 -2.92
N SER A 292 8.28 -31.87 -2.40
CA SER A 292 8.03 -31.46 -1.01
C SER A 292 6.59 -31.01 -0.79
N TYR A 293 5.98 -30.33 -1.76
CA TYR A 293 4.66 -29.73 -1.60
C TYR A 293 3.49 -30.71 -1.60
N ARG A 294 3.61 -31.86 -2.29
CA ARG A 294 2.52 -32.85 -2.35
C ARG A 294 2.18 -33.48 -0.99
N ARG A 295 3.01 -33.31 0.04
CA ARG A 295 2.82 -33.97 1.35
C ARG A 295 2.16 -33.10 2.43
N ARG A 296 1.93 -31.81 2.20
CA ARG A 296 1.47 -30.89 3.25
C ARG A 296 0.00 -30.52 3.08
N GLY A 297 -0.87 -31.43 3.50
CA GLY A 297 -2.33 -31.29 3.41
C GLY A 297 -2.99 -30.41 4.47
N ASP A 298 -2.28 -30.02 5.54
CA ASP A 298 -2.92 -29.53 6.77
C ASP A 298 -2.90 -28.00 6.98
N TYR A 299 -2.19 -27.23 6.14
CA TYR A 299 -2.04 -25.78 6.30
C TYR A 299 -3.19 -24.94 5.72
N ARG A 300 -4.42 -25.41 5.88
CA ARG A 300 -5.61 -25.03 5.09
C ARG A 300 -6.56 -23.96 5.64
N ASN A 301 -6.08 -23.00 6.44
CA ASN A 301 -6.96 -22.11 7.20
C ASN A 301 -6.56 -20.64 7.13
N LEU A 302 -5.73 -20.24 6.17
CA LEU A 302 -5.45 -18.82 5.95
C LEU A 302 -6.54 -18.23 5.05
N SER A 303 -7.41 -17.42 5.64
CA SER A 303 -8.43 -16.59 4.99
C SER A 303 -7.88 -15.20 4.72
N VAL A 304 -7.88 -14.78 3.45
CA VAL A 304 -7.44 -13.45 3.02
C VAL A 304 -8.57 -12.78 2.26
N GLU A 305 -9.06 -11.64 2.75
CA GLU A 305 -10.13 -10.92 2.05
C GLU A 305 -9.60 -10.14 0.85
N THR A 306 -8.56 -9.33 1.06
CA THR A 306 -7.88 -8.56 0.01
C THR A 306 -6.41 -8.95 -0.07
N LEU A 307 -5.95 -9.28 -1.27
CA LEU A 307 -4.56 -9.63 -1.57
C LEU A 307 -3.93 -8.58 -2.49
N SER A 308 -2.78 -8.02 -2.14
CA SER A 308 -2.03 -7.11 -3.00
C SER A 308 -0.62 -7.66 -3.22
N LEU A 309 -0.29 -7.96 -4.47
CA LEU A 309 1.03 -8.41 -4.90
C LEU A 309 1.65 -7.33 -5.77
N GLU A 310 2.83 -6.86 -5.41
CA GLU A 310 3.55 -5.81 -6.14
C GLU A 310 5.00 -6.24 -6.42
N ARG A 311 5.39 -6.30 -7.70
CA ARG A 311 6.74 -6.72 -8.14
C ARG A 311 7.17 -8.07 -7.57
N ILE A 312 6.25 -9.04 -7.62
CA ILE A 312 6.45 -10.40 -7.11
C ILE A 312 6.91 -11.33 -8.25
N GLN A 313 7.91 -12.15 -7.96
CA GLN A 313 8.44 -13.15 -8.90
C GLN A 313 7.57 -14.40 -8.98
N ALA A 314 7.61 -15.05 -10.15
CA ALA A 314 6.78 -16.22 -10.47
C ALA A 314 6.87 -17.35 -9.42
N PRO A 315 8.06 -17.74 -8.91
CA PRO A 315 8.17 -18.83 -7.94
C PRO A 315 7.50 -18.52 -6.60
N PHE A 316 7.52 -17.26 -6.15
CA PHE A 316 6.88 -16.87 -4.90
C PHE A 316 5.36 -16.89 -5.03
N THR A 317 4.82 -16.29 -6.11
CA THR A 317 3.39 -16.34 -6.42
C THR A 317 2.90 -17.78 -6.45
N ALA A 318 3.67 -18.64 -7.09
CA ALA A 318 3.40 -20.07 -7.13
C ALA A 318 3.35 -20.72 -5.73
N ALA A 319 4.35 -20.43 -4.89
CA ALA A 319 4.42 -21.00 -3.55
C ALA A 319 3.24 -20.57 -2.70
N PHE A 320 2.97 -19.26 -2.70
CA PHE A 320 1.91 -18.64 -1.90
C PHE A 320 0.55 -19.26 -2.18
N PHE A 321 0.18 -19.38 -3.46
CA PHE A 321 -1.12 -19.94 -3.84
C PHE A 321 -1.24 -21.45 -3.60
N THR A 322 -0.12 -22.15 -3.36
CA THR A 322 -0.19 -23.54 -2.89
C THR A 322 -0.60 -23.63 -1.42
N TYR A 323 -0.31 -22.61 -0.62
CA TYR A 323 -0.72 -22.51 0.79
C TYR A 323 -2.04 -21.81 1.02
N LEU A 324 -2.49 -21.00 0.05
CA LEU A 324 -3.77 -20.33 0.14
C LEU A 324 -4.89 -21.36 -0.09
N ASP A 325 -5.68 -21.63 0.94
CA ASP A 325 -6.80 -22.57 0.87
C ASP A 325 -8.17 -21.89 0.84
N SER A 326 -8.20 -20.56 0.93
CA SER A 326 -9.42 -19.77 0.99
C SER A 326 -9.69 -19.01 -0.30
N ASP A 327 -10.96 -18.69 -0.47
CA ASP A 327 -11.41 -17.74 -1.48
C ASP A 327 -10.94 -16.34 -1.10
N VAL A 328 -10.45 -15.60 -2.10
CA VAL A 328 -10.06 -14.21 -1.96
C VAL A 328 -11.20 -13.34 -2.51
N THR A 329 -11.56 -12.27 -1.80
CA THR A 329 -12.58 -11.35 -2.28
C THR A 329 -12.01 -10.45 -3.37
N SER A 330 -10.82 -9.88 -3.15
CA SER A 330 -10.16 -9.01 -4.12
C SER A 330 -8.67 -9.32 -4.20
N ALA A 331 -8.11 -9.45 -5.39
CA ALA A 331 -6.67 -9.55 -5.60
C ALA A 331 -6.17 -8.50 -6.60
N ILE A 332 -5.07 -7.84 -6.26
CA ILE A 332 -4.40 -6.82 -7.06
C ILE A 332 -3.00 -7.31 -7.38
N PHE A 333 -2.66 -7.42 -8.66
CA PHE A 333 -1.35 -7.79 -9.15
C PHE A 333 -0.75 -6.59 -9.87
N THR A 334 0.30 -6.01 -9.30
CA THR A 334 0.99 -4.84 -9.85
C THR A 334 2.40 -5.21 -10.27
N MET A 335 2.72 -5.11 -11.57
CA MET A 335 4.06 -5.43 -12.09
C MET A 335 4.55 -6.84 -11.68
N CYS A 336 3.65 -7.83 -11.57
CA CYS A 336 3.98 -9.18 -11.13
C CYS A 336 4.29 -10.12 -12.29
N GLU A 337 5.10 -11.14 -12.01
CA GLU A 337 5.32 -12.25 -12.93
C GLU A 337 4.26 -13.35 -12.71
N PRO A 338 3.77 -13.99 -13.78
CA PRO A 338 2.81 -15.07 -13.67
C PRO A 338 3.51 -16.32 -13.11
N PRO A 339 2.84 -17.17 -12.33
CA PRO A 339 3.46 -18.39 -11.80
C PRO A 339 3.94 -19.30 -12.95
N ASP A 340 5.15 -19.85 -12.82
CA ASP A 340 5.81 -20.69 -13.85
C ASP A 340 5.06 -21.99 -14.16
N TRP A 341 4.13 -22.37 -13.30
CA TRP A 341 3.35 -23.58 -13.42
C TRP A 341 1.87 -23.33 -13.17
N ILE A 342 1.06 -24.03 -13.95
CA ILE A 342 -0.38 -23.97 -13.83
C ILE A 342 -0.80 -24.86 -12.66
N PHE A 343 -1.48 -24.26 -11.69
CA PHE A 343 -2.15 -25.02 -10.65
C PHE A 343 -3.24 -25.89 -11.28
N ASN A 344 -3.27 -27.17 -10.92
CA ASN A 344 -4.47 -28.01 -11.12
C ASN A 344 -5.63 -27.59 -10.20
N ARG A 345 -5.54 -26.40 -9.59
CA ARG A 345 -6.49 -25.86 -8.63
C ARG A 345 -6.88 -24.47 -9.11
N GLU A 346 -8.17 -24.28 -9.32
CA GLU A 346 -8.78 -22.96 -9.51
C GLU A 346 -8.73 -22.19 -8.19
N ILE A 347 -8.34 -20.92 -8.27
CA ILE A 347 -8.33 -20.00 -7.14
C ILE A 347 -9.53 -19.09 -7.31
N LEU A 348 -10.47 -19.19 -6.37
CA LEU A 348 -11.63 -18.31 -6.36
C LEU A 348 -11.18 -16.93 -5.89
N ILE A 349 -11.06 -15.99 -6.82
CA ILE A 349 -10.83 -14.59 -6.53
C ILE A 349 -12.02 -13.84 -7.10
N HIS A 350 -12.87 -13.23 -6.28
CA HIS A 350 -14.10 -12.62 -6.80
C HIS A 350 -13.80 -11.44 -7.73
N LYS A 351 -12.82 -10.61 -7.36
CA LYS A 351 -12.37 -9.43 -8.10
C LYS A 351 -10.88 -9.51 -8.38
N LEU A 352 -10.49 -9.48 -9.65
CA LEU A 352 -9.08 -9.51 -10.06
C LEU A 352 -8.71 -8.17 -10.71
N HIS A 353 -7.67 -7.54 -10.19
CA HIS A 353 -7.08 -6.32 -10.73
C HIS A 353 -5.67 -6.64 -11.25
N LEU A 354 -5.45 -6.46 -12.54
CA LEU A 354 -4.14 -6.58 -13.18
C LEU A 354 -3.66 -5.16 -13.53
N VAL A 355 -2.55 -4.73 -12.96
CA VAL A 355 -2.08 -3.34 -13.04
C VAL A 355 -0.63 -3.31 -13.49
N ASN A 356 -0.31 -2.51 -14.51
CA ASN A 356 1.07 -2.31 -14.98
C ASN A 356 1.82 -3.64 -15.25
N LEU A 357 1.17 -4.64 -15.86
CA LEU A 357 1.85 -5.89 -16.19
C LEU A 357 2.93 -5.65 -17.26
N PRO A 358 4.14 -6.22 -17.10
CA PRO A 358 5.18 -6.10 -18.11
C PRO A 358 4.72 -6.62 -19.48
N ALA A 359 5.23 -6.02 -20.56
CA ALA A 359 4.80 -6.36 -21.92
C ALA A 359 5.08 -7.84 -22.32
N TRP A 360 6.06 -8.46 -21.67
CA TRP A 360 6.47 -9.86 -21.89
C TRP A 360 5.68 -10.86 -21.04
N THR A 361 4.89 -10.40 -20.08
CA THR A 361 4.06 -11.24 -19.22
C THR A 361 2.82 -11.69 -19.98
N ASP A 362 2.49 -12.98 -19.97
CA ASP A 362 1.23 -13.47 -20.55
C ASP A 362 0.08 -13.40 -19.52
N PRO A 363 -0.90 -12.50 -19.69
CA PRO A 363 -2.01 -12.37 -18.75
C PRO A 363 -2.90 -13.62 -18.70
N ALA A 364 -2.90 -14.45 -19.74
CA ALA A 364 -3.69 -15.69 -19.78
C ALA A 364 -3.33 -16.64 -18.64
N VAL A 365 -2.09 -16.60 -18.14
CA VAL A 365 -1.67 -17.44 -17.01
C VAL A 365 -2.37 -17.03 -15.70
N PHE A 366 -2.52 -15.73 -15.43
CA PHE A 366 -3.29 -15.24 -14.29
C PHE A 366 -4.78 -15.57 -14.43
N LEU A 367 -5.30 -15.49 -15.66
CA LEU A 367 -6.71 -15.76 -15.92
C LEU A 367 -7.03 -17.26 -15.84
N TYR A 368 -6.10 -18.14 -16.19
CA TYR A 368 -6.28 -19.58 -16.08
C TYR A 368 -6.43 -20.05 -14.62
N MET A 369 -5.68 -19.45 -13.70
CA MET A 369 -5.76 -19.77 -12.27
C MET A 369 -6.94 -19.08 -11.57
N TRP A 370 -7.58 -18.12 -12.23
CA TRP A 370 -8.59 -17.26 -11.65
C TRP A 370 -9.98 -17.80 -11.89
N THR A 371 -10.86 -17.73 -10.90
CA THR A 371 -12.30 -17.87 -11.13
C THR A 371 -13.01 -16.75 -10.38
N GLY A 372 -13.59 -15.82 -11.11
CA GLY A 372 -14.22 -14.64 -10.52
C GLY A 372 -15.30 -14.01 -11.36
N VAL A 373 -15.80 -12.88 -10.87
CA VAL A 373 -16.93 -12.17 -11.46
C VAL A 373 -16.54 -10.78 -11.98
N GLU A 374 -15.47 -10.19 -11.48
CA GLU A 374 -14.99 -8.86 -11.89
C GLU A 374 -13.52 -8.93 -12.28
N LEU A 375 -13.20 -8.46 -13.49
CA LEU A 375 -11.83 -8.30 -13.99
C LEU A 375 -11.60 -6.83 -14.32
N HIS A 376 -10.59 -6.24 -13.70
CA HIS A 376 -10.10 -4.90 -14.01
C HIS A 376 -8.66 -5.00 -14.50
N VAL A 377 -8.37 -4.41 -15.65
CA VAL A 377 -7.05 -4.41 -16.27
C VAL A 377 -6.66 -2.97 -16.55
N GLN A 378 -5.54 -2.54 -15.98
CA GLN A 378 -5.07 -1.16 -16.04
C GLN A 378 -3.63 -1.10 -16.54
N ASN A 379 -3.38 -0.32 -17.58
CA ASN A 379 -2.05 -0.06 -18.14
C ASN A 379 -1.24 -1.35 -18.41
N CYS A 380 -1.89 -2.36 -19.01
CA CYS A 380 -1.28 -3.65 -19.30
C CYS A 380 -1.17 -3.85 -20.81
N SER A 381 -0.05 -3.45 -21.40
CA SER A 381 0.18 -3.60 -22.85
C SER A 381 0.22 -5.07 -23.30
N SER A 382 0.50 -6.00 -22.38
CA SER A 382 0.45 -7.44 -22.64
C SER A 382 -0.98 -7.99 -22.77
N PHE A 383 -1.99 -7.27 -22.25
CA PHE A 383 -3.39 -7.62 -22.41
C PHE A 383 -3.88 -7.14 -23.78
N ASN A 384 -3.95 -8.07 -24.74
CA ASN A 384 -4.19 -7.76 -26.15
C ASN A 384 -5.24 -8.69 -26.78
N ASN A 385 -5.44 -8.60 -28.10
CA ASN A 385 -6.41 -9.43 -28.82
C ASN A 385 -6.17 -10.94 -28.69
N ASN A 386 -4.93 -11.39 -28.49
CA ASN A 386 -4.65 -12.81 -28.29
C ASN A 386 -5.19 -13.27 -26.94
N THR A 387 -5.05 -12.45 -25.89
CA THR A 387 -5.65 -12.71 -24.57
C THR A 387 -7.18 -12.76 -24.67
N LEU A 388 -7.81 -11.82 -25.40
CA LEU A 388 -9.26 -11.83 -25.63
C LEU A 388 -9.73 -13.06 -26.42
N HIS A 389 -8.98 -13.45 -27.46
CA HIS A 389 -9.28 -14.65 -28.23
C HIS A 389 -9.13 -15.92 -27.38
N TRP A 390 -8.13 -15.97 -26.49
CA TRP A 390 -7.97 -17.05 -25.52
C TRP A 390 -9.17 -17.11 -24.55
N LEU A 391 -9.59 -15.97 -24.00
CA LEU A 391 -10.79 -15.84 -23.16
C LEU A 391 -12.10 -16.22 -23.87
N ALA A 392 -12.11 -16.21 -25.20
CA ALA A 392 -13.28 -16.56 -26.01
C ALA A 392 -13.41 -18.08 -26.22
N GLN A 393 -12.38 -18.87 -25.86
CA GLN A 393 -12.39 -20.31 -26.07
C GLN A 393 -13.33 -21.00 -25.08
N LYS A 394 -14.16 -21.91 -25.60
CA LYS A 394 -15.23 -22.61 -24.85
C LYS A 394 -14.74 -23.44 -23.65
N ASN A 395 -13.46 -23.80 -23.62
CA ASN A 395 -12.89 -24.70 -22.62
C ASN A 395 -12.12 -23.97 -21.52
N ASP A 396 -12.08 -22.64 -21.53
CA ASP A 396 -11.35 -21.90 -20.52
C ASP A 396 -12.20 -21.72 -19.24
N PRO A 397 -11.80 -22.32 -18.10
CA PRO A 397 -12.51 -22.17 -16.84
C PRO A 397 -12.45 -20.73 -16.30
N GLY A 398 -11.44 -19.95 -16.70
CA GLY A 398 -11.04 -18.74 -15.98
C GLY A 398 -12.10 -17.64 -15.96
N ALA A 399 -12.75 -17.43 -17.10
CA ALA A 399 -13.68 -16.31 -17.28
C ALA A 399 -15.14 -16.72 -17.41
N VAL A 400 -15.49 -17.98 -17.12
CA VAL A 400 -16.87 -18.45 -17.32
C VAL A 400 -17.87 -17.63 -16.48
N ASN A 401 -17.46 -17.23 -15.27
CA ASN A 401 -18.27 -16.44 -14.35
C ASN A 401 -18.14 -14.92 -14.48
N LEU A 402 -17.31 -14.42 -15.40
CA LEU A 402 -17.07 -12.99 -15.58
C LEU A 402 -18.37 -12.23 -15.90
N ARG A 403 -18.68 -11.21 -15.07
CA ARG A 403 -19.83 -10.31 -15.22
C ARG A 403 -19.42 -8.88 -15.52
N THR A 404 -18.26 -8.45 -15.03
CA THR A 404 -17.78 -7.09 -15.19
C THR A 404 -16.37 -7.12 -15.74
N LEU A 405 -16.15 -6.45 -16.87
CA LEU A 405 -14.83 -6.23 -17.43
C LEU A 405 -14.56 -4.72 -17.48
N SER A 406 -13.46 -4.29 -16.87
CA SER A 406 -12.99 -2.92 -16.94
C SER A 406 -11.60 -2.90 -17.57
N LEU A 407 -11.43 -2.12 -18.62
CA LEU A 407 -10.18 -1.93 -19.34
C LEU A 407 -9.79 -0.46 -19.28
N GLU A 408 -8.62 -0.19 -18.70
CA GLU A 408 -8.08 1.15 -18.53
C GLU A 408 -6.68 1.23 -19.15
N ASP A 409 -6.44 2.17 -20.05
CA ASP A 409 -5.13 2.40 -20.68
C ASP A 409 -4.48 1.14 -21.31
N CYS A 410 -5.28 0.31 -21.98
CA CYS A 410 -4.85 -0.95 -22.61
C CYS A 410 -4.77 -0.80 -24.15
N SER A 411 -3.72 -0.14 -24.64
CA SER A 411 -3.57 0.29 -26.04
C SER A 411 -3.51 -0.82 -27.10
N ASN A 412 -3.19 -2.06 -26.73
CA ASN A 412 -3.03 -3.19 -27.67
C ASN A 412 -4.32 -3.99 -27.94
N ILE A 413 -5.46 -3.46 -27.53
CA ILE A 413 -6.77 -4.06 -27.76
C ILE A 413 -7.38 -3.44 -29.02
N MET A 414 -7.94 -4.28 -29.89
CA MET A 414 -8.72 -3.82 -31.05
C MET A 414 -10.20 -4.17 -30.86
N TYR A 415 -11.08 -3.38 -31.47
CA TYR A 415 -12.52 -3.63 -31.44
C TYR A 415 -12.87 -5.03 -31.94
N SER A 416 -12.21 -5.51 -33.00
CA SER A 416 -12.45 -6.85 -33.54
C SER A 416 -12.19 -7.99 -32.54
N GLY A 417 -11.20 -7.84 -31.66
CA GLY A 417 -10.93 -8.78 -30.58
C GLY A 417 -12.03 -8.74 -29.51
N LEU A 418 -12.44 -7.53 -29.11
CA LEU A 418 -13.50 -7.32 -28.13
C LEU A 418 -14.86 -7.85 -28.62
N SER A 419 -15.26 -7.51 -29.85
CA SER A 419 -16.53 -7.93 -30.42
C SER A 419 -16.59 -9.44 -30.58
N HIS A 420 -15.52 -10.05 -31.10
CA HIS A 420 -15.42 -11.51 -31.22
C HIS A 420 -15.58 -12.20 -29.87
N TRP A 421 -14.88 -11.73 -28.84
CA TRP A 421 -14.97 -12.28 -27.49
C TRP A 421 -16.40 -12.16 -26.91
N ILE A 422 -17.03 -11.00 -27.01
CA ILE A 422 -18.41 -10.77 -26.54
C ILE A 422 -19.39 -11.69 -27.27
N GLU A 423 -19.27 -11.81 -28.60
CA GLU A 423 -20.12 -12.72 -29.39
C GLU A 423 -19.97 -14.18 -28.95
N GLN A 424 -18.75 -14.66 -28.71
CA GLN A 424 -18.52 -16.04 -28.25
C GLN A 424 -19.16 -16.26 -26.88
N ARG A 425 -19.10 -15.28 -25.97
CA ARG A 425 -19.78 -15.36 -24.67
C ARG A 425 -21.30 -15.42 -24.81
N ILE A 426 -21.89 -14.59 -25.68
CA ILE A 426 -23.33 -14.61 -25.95
C ILE A 426 -23.75 -15.97 -26.50
N LYS A 427 -23.04 -16.49 -27.49
CA LYS A 427 -23.27 -17.83 -28.06
C LYS A 427 -23.14 -18.93 -26.99
N ALA A 428 -22.12 -18.85 -26.14
CA ALA A 428 -21.91 -19.81 -25.06
C ALA A 428 -22.99 -19.75 -23.98
N TYR A 429 -23.54 -18.57 -23.70
CA TYR A 429 -24.69 -18.39 -22.80
C TYR A 429 -25.98 -18.97 -23.41
N GLU A 430 -26.27 -18.67 -24.67
CA GLU A 430 -27.48 -19.11 -25.37
C GLU A 430 -27.49 -20.62 -25.67
N ALA A 431 -26.32 -21.22 -25.84
CA ALA A 431 -26.18 -22.66 -26.03
C ALA A 431 -26.38 -23.47 -24.73
N GLN A 432 -26.55 -22.84 -23.57
CA GLN A 432 -26.79 -23.56 -22.32
C GLN A 432 -28.16 -24.24 -22.36
N PRO A 433 -28.24 -25.55 -22.05
CA PRO A 433 -29.51 -26.24 -22.04
C PRO A 433 -30.39 -25.63 -20.94
N ASN A 434 -31.60 -25.19 -21.31
CA ASN A 434 -32.65 -24.78 -20.37
C ASN A 434 -33.15 -25.94 -19.48
N ASP A 435 -32.65 -27.16 -19.72
CA ASP A 435 -33.17 -28.37 -19.13
C ASP A 435 -32.51 -28.65 -17.77
N SER A 436 -33.28 -28.38 -16.70
CA SER A 436 -32.99 -28.74 -15.32
C SER A 436 -32.89 -30.26 -15.06
N GLY A 437 -32.92 -31.09 -16.10
CA GLY A 437 -32.88 -32.54 -16.07
C GLY A 437 -31.56 -33.13 -15.54
N GLY A 438 -31.39 -33.17 -14.22
CA GLY A 438 -30.69 -34.25 -13.51
C GLY A 438 -29.18 -34.42 -13.74
N TRP A 439 -28.46 -33.41 -14.22
CA TRP A 439 -27.00 -33.51 -14.37
C TRP A 439 -26.30 -33.66 -13.00
N LYS A 440 -25.49 -34.73 -12.85
CA LYS A 440 -24.73 -35.04 -11.63
C LYS A 440 -23.58 -34.04 -11.34
N ARG A 441 -23.28 -33.14 -12.27
CA ARG A 441 -22.44 -31.97 -12.06
C ARG A 441 -23.10 -30.80 -12.79
N PRO A 442 -23.36 -29.65 -12.12
CA PRO A 442 -23.86 -28.47 -12.82
C PRO A 442 -22.83 -28.12 -13.91
N PRO A 443 -23.22 -27.99 -15.18
CA PRO A 443 -22.31 -27.50 -16.20
C PRO A 443 -21.80 -26.11 -15.77
N VAL A 444 -20.54 -25.80 -16.08
CA VAL A 444 -20.01 -24.45 -15.80
C VAL A 444 -20.79 -23.48 -16.68
N PHE A 445 -21.70 -22.71 -16.07
CA PHE A 445 -22.58 -21.81 -16.79
C PHE A 445 -21.82 -20.52 -17.12
N CYS A 446 -21.48 -20.32 -18.39
CA CYS A 446 -21.03 -19.04 -18.91
C CYS A 446 -22.06 -17.97 -18.60
N GLN A 447 -21.65 -16.83 -18.05
CA GLN A 447 -22.57 -15.76 -17.69
C GLN A 447 -22.49 -14.60 -18.68
N ARG A 448 -23.64 -13.97 -18.98
CA ARG A 448 -23.67 -12.74 -19.77
C ARG A 448 -22.91 -11.62 -19.07
N LEU A 449 -22.14 -10.86 -19.86
CA LEU A 449 -21.45 -9.67 -19.37
C LEU A 449 -22.51 -8.62 -19.01
N ARG A 450 -22.47 -8.17 -17.76
CA ARG A 450 -23.42 -7.18 -17.22
C ARG A 450 -22.89 -5.77 -17.37
N ARG A 451 -21.59 -5.57 -17.15
CA ARG A 451 -20.95 -4.27 -17.16
C ARG A 451 -19.63 -4.32 -17.93
N PHE A 452 -19.41 -3.32 -18.78
CA PHE A 452 -18.18 -3.13 -19.51
C PHE A 452 -17.74 -1.67 -19.41
N ASP A 453 -16.56 -1.44 -18.83
CA ASP A 453 -15.95 -0.13 -18.70
C ASP A 453 -14.72 -0.04 -19.60
N LEU A 454 -14.63 1.01 -20.42
CA LEU A 454 -13.50 1.32 -21.30
C LEU A 454 -13.02 2.75 -20.98
N VAL A 455 -11.85 2.89 -20.36
CA VAL A 455 -11.36 4.17 -19.83
C VAL A 455 -9.96 4.50 -20.34
N GLY A 456 -9.73 5.74 -20.77
CA GLY A 456 -8.41 6.27 -21.10
C GLY A 456 -7.92 5.91 -22.51
N ASP A 457 -6.61 5.66 -22.65
CA ASP A 457 -5.96 5.31 -23.93
C ASP A 457 -6.19 3.84 -24.29
N VAL A 458 -7.43 3.56 -24.70
CA VAL A 458 -7.87 2.27 -25.23
C VAL A 458 -8.38 2.49 -26.66
N VAL A 459 -8.78 1.40 -27.33
CA VAL A 459 -9.35 1.46 -28.68
C VAL A 459 -10.38 2.58 -28.84
N ARG A 460 -10.09 3.52 -29.75
CA ARG A 460 -11.05 4.54 -30.16
C ARG A 460 -12.16 3.86 -30.97
N LEU A 461 -13.37 3.89 -30.44
CA LEU A 461 -14.54 3.27 -31.03
C LEU A 461 -15.31 4.28 -31.88
N SER A 462 -15.72 3.86 -33.08
CA SER A 462 -16.73 4.57 -33.86
C SER A 462 -18.09 4.52 -33.17
N ASP A 463 -19.00 5.43 -33.53
CA ASP A 463 -20.32 5.48 -32.90
C ASP A 463 -21.16 4.23 -33.17
N TRP A 464 -20.97 3.60 -34.33
CA TRP A 464 -21.55 2.30 -34.64
C TRP A 464 -21.08 1.21 -33.66
N GLU A 465 -19.78 1.11 -33.42
CA GLU A 465 -19.19 0.13 -32.51
C GLU A 465 -19.64 0.36 -31.06
N LYS A 466 -19.75 1.62 -30.62
CA LYS A 466 -20.35 1.98 -29.32
C LYS A 466 -21.82 1.53 -29.23
N GLY A 467 -22.58 1.71 -30.30
CA GLY A 467 -23.97 1.26 -30.40
C GLY A 467 -24.08 -0.25 -30.27
N TRP A 468 -23.27 -0.99 -31.03
CA TRP A 468 -23.20 -2.45 -30.97
C TRP A 468 -22.88 -2.97 -29.57
N LEU A 469 -21.91 -2.36 -28.86
CA LEU A 469 -21.58 -2.76 -27.49
C LEU A 469 -22.76 -2.58 -26.53
N ARG A 470 -23.49 -1.46 -26.62
CA ARG A 470 -24.68 -1.17 -25.78
C ARG A 470 -25.84 -2.13 -26.04
N GLU A 471 -25.94 -2.68 -27.25
CA GLU A 471 -26.95 -3.68 -27.60
C GLU A 471 -26.60 -5.08 -27.06
N ASN A 472 -25.32 -5.38 -26.90
CA ASN A 472 -24.83 -6.72 -26.58
C ASN A 472 -24.36 -6.88 -25.12
N VAL A 473 -24.16 -5.78 -24.40
CA VAL A 473 -23.73 -5.73 -22.99
C VAL A 473 -24.75 -4.92 -22.18
N GLY A 474 -25.04 -5.34 -20.94
CA GLY A 474 -26.07 -4.70 -20.11
C GLY A 474 -25.82 -3.22 -19.80
N GLU A 475 -24.62 -2.89 -19.33
CA GLU A 475 -24.17 -1.54 -18.99
C GLU A 475 -22.80 -1.31 -19.65
N VAL A 476 -22.68 -0.21 -20.40
CA VAL A 476 -21.45 0.16 -21.11
C VAL A 476 -21.06 1.58 -20.75
N ASN A 477 -19.88 1.74 -20.17
CA ASN A 477 -19.27 3.03 -19.85
C ASN A 477 -18.00 3.22 -20.68
N ILE A 478 -17.93 4.30 -21.44
CA ILE A 478 -16.80 4.61 -22.32
C ILE A 478 -16.37 6.04 -22.03
N GLN A 479 -15.13 6.21 -21.57
CA GLN A 479 -14.55 7.49 -21.24
C GLN A 479 -13.14 7.58 -21.83
N TYR A 480 -12.95 8.47 -22.80
CA TYR A 480 -11.62 8.77 -23.33
C TYR A 480 -11.02 9.95 -22.56
N TYR A 481 -9.69 10.02 -22.45
CA TYR A 481 -9.06 11.29 -22.09
C TYR A 481 -9.46 12.31 -23.14
N SER A 482 -10.10 13.40 -22.72
CA SER A 482 -10.47 14.50 -23.61
C SER A 482 -9.17 15.10 -24.14
N ASP A 483 -8.99 15.11 -25.47
CA ASP A 483 -7.89 15.84 -26.14
C ASP A 483 -7.95 17.38 -25.85
N GLU A 484 -8.94 17.84 -25.08
CA GLU A 484 -9.21 19.24 -24.69
C GLU A 484 -8.10 19.93 -23.85
N SER A 485 -6.96 19.27 -23.58
CA SER A 485 -5.83 19.93 -22.91
C SER A 485 -4.74 20.47 -23.85
N GLU A 486 -4.82 20.24 -25.17
CA GLU A 486 -3.79 20.76 -26.11
C GLU A 486 -4.17 22.08 -26.80
N ASP A 487 -5.43 22.50 -26.79
CA ASP A 487 -5.89 23.70 -27.54
C ASP A 487 -5.86 25.02 -26.74
N LEU A 488 -5.21 25.08 -25.56
CA LEU A 488 -5.23 26.29 -24.69
C LEU A 488 -3.86 26.94 -24.38
N GLU A 489 -2.75 26.50 -24.98
CA GLU A 489 -1.42 27.12 -24.72
C GLU A 489 -0.71 27.73 -25.94
N GLU A 490 -1.28 27.73 -27.15
CA GLU A 490 -0.61 28.28 -28.35
C GLU A 490 -1.06 29.71 -28.78
N SER A 491 -1.84 30.44 -27.98
CA SER A 491 -2.29 31.78 -28.37
C SER A 491 -2.18 32.84 -27.27
N GLU A 492 -0.96 33.26 -26.93
CA GLU A 492 -0.66 34.55 -26.31
C GLU A 492 0.87 34.65 -26.14
N ASP A 493 1.61 35.09 -27.16
CA ASP A 493 2.95 35.72 -27.01
C ASP A 493 3.63 36.11 -28.35
N SER A 494 2.90 36.13 -29.48
CA SER A 494 3.43 36.72 -30.73
C SER A 494 2.55 37.88 -31.20
N GLU A 495 2.85 39.08 -30.72
CA GLU A 495 2.71 40.38 -31.40
C GLU A 495 2.81 41.48 -30.36
N ASP A 496 4.02 42.04 -30.22
CA ASP A 496 4.32 43.47 -29.98
C ASP A 496 5.82 43.62 -29.62
N SER A 497 6.69 43.39 -30.60
CA SER A 497 8.03 43.96 -30.60
C SER A 497 8.09 45.08 -31.66
N GLU A 498 7.45 46.18 -31.30
CA GLU A 498 7.67 47.49 -31.91
C GLU A 498 9.14 47.93 -31.66
N GLU A 499 9.84 48.17 -32.77
CA GLU A 499 10.50 49.45 -33.06
C GLU A 499 11.54 49.96 -32.04
N TRP A 500 12.83 49.71 -32.30
CA TRP A 500 13.90 50.66 -31.97
C TRP A 500 14.94 50.74 -33.10
N ASP A 501 14.82 51.85 -33.80
CA ASP A 501 15.74 52.61 -34.65
C ASP A 501 17.20 52.16 -34.85
N ASP A 502 17.55 52.20 -36.14
CA ASP A 502 18.89 52.33 -36.70
C ASP A 502 19.63 53.58 -36.20
N PHE A 503 20.90 53.39 -35.80
CA PHE A 503 21.90 54.45 -35.76
C PHE A 503 23.24 53.94 -36.34
N GLU A 504 23.82 54.74 -37.24
CA GLU A 504 25.13 54.68 -37.93
C GLU A 504 25.17 53.75 -39.18
N GLU A 505 25.45 54.20 -40.41
CA GLU A 505 26.25 55.33 -40.96
C GLU A 505 25.65 55.92 -42.25
#